data_AF-A0A5S4GEV6-F1
#
_entry.id   AF-A0A5S4GEV6-F1
#
_cell.length_a   1.000
_cell.length_b   1.000
_cell.length_c   1.000
_cell.angle_alpha   90.00
_cell.angle_beta   90.00
_cell.angle_gamma   90.00
#
_symmetry.space_group_name_H-M   'P 1'
#
loop_
_entity.id
_entity.type
_entity.pdbx_description
1 polymer ?
#
loop_
_entity_poly.entity_id
_entity_poly.type
_entity_poly.pdbx_seq_one_letter_code
_entity_poly.pdbx_strand_id
1 'polypeptide(L)'
;MGLPARDLSYFLATALGAADRRAHERDLVARYHEALLGHGVRDYPLDLCWDDYRFALPQAPLIIVLGCAYGTPTERGDAMFLAMAARACAAIRDHAAGA
;
A
#
# COMPACT_ATOMS: atom_id res chain seq x y z
N MET A 1 -6.76 -7.13 16.05
CA MET A 1 -5.45 -7.51 15.48
C MET A 1 -5.39 -7.01 14.05
N GLY A 2 -4.34 -6.28 13.68
CA GLY A 2 -4.16 -5.71 12.35
C GLY A 2 -3.35 -6.62 11.44
N LEU A 3 -3.66 -6.61 10.14
CA LEU A 3 -2.84 -7.29 9.13
C LEU A 3 -1.47 -6.57 9.06
N PRO A 4 -0.34 -7.27 9.22
CA PRO A 4 0.99 -6.64 9.30
C PRO A 4 1.30 -5.73 8.11
N ALA A 5 0.91 -6.17 6.90
CA ALA A 5 1.21 -5.47 5.67
C ALA A 5 0.31 -4.24 5.38
N ARG A 6 -0.61 -3.82 6.26
CA ARG A 6 -1.51 -2.68 5.96
C ARG A 6 -0.75 -1.37 5.72
N ASP A 7 0.15 -1.02 6.62
CA ASP A 7 0.92 0.22 6.49
C ASP A 7 1.86 0.16 5.30
N LEU A 8 2.44 -1.01 5.04
CA LEU A 8 3.24 -1.28 3.84
C LEU A 8 2.41 -1.05 2.56
N SER A 9 1.21 -1.60 2.51
CA SER A 9 0.29 -1.49 1.37
C SER A 9 -0.10 -0.04 1.11
N TYR A 10 -0.44 0.68 2.18
CA TYR A 10 -0.76 2.09 2.09
C TYR A 10 0.43 2.92 1.59
N PHE A 11 1.63 2.66 2.11
CA PHE A 11 2.86 3.33 1.69
C PHE A 11 3.15 3.10 0.20
N LEU A 12 3.23 1.84 -0.25
CA LEU A 12 3.55 1.51 -1.65
C LEU A 12 2.49 2.04 -2.61
N ALA A 13 1.21 1.97 -2.23
CA ALA A 13 0.10 2.38 -3.10
C ALA A 13 -0.05 3.90 -3.26
N THR A 14 0.45 4.69 -2.31
CA THR A 14 0.19 6.16 -2.28
C THR A 14 1.45 7.01 -2.41
N ALA A 15 2.57 6.57 -1.84
CA ALA A 15 3.81 7.34 -1.82
C ALA A 15 4.64 7.16 -3.10
N LEU A 16 4.58 5.99 -3.74
CA LEU A 16 5.36 5.68 -4.94
C LEU A 16 4.62 6.02 -6.23
N GLY A 17 5.38 6.37 -7.27
CA GLY A 17 4.85 6.37 -8.64
C GLY A 17 4.43 4.96 -9.06
N ALA A 18 3.42 4.85 -9.92
CA ALA A 18 2.93 3.53 -10.36
C ALA A 18 4.02 2.68 -11.05
N ALA A 19 4.92 3.32 -11.81
CA ALA A 19 6.06 2.65 -12.45
C ALA A 19 7.05 2.11 -11.40
N ASP A 20 7.45 2.95 -10.44
CA ASP A 20 8.38 2.54 -9.37
C ASP A 20 7.80 1.43 -8.51
N ARG A 21 6.51 1.51 -8.15
CA ARG A 21 5.83 0.44 -7.41
C ARG A 21 5.88 -0.87 -8.18
N ARG A 22 5.52 -0.89 -9.47
CA ARG A 22 5.56 -2.12 -10.29
C ARG A 22 6.96 -2.71 -10.38
N ALA A 23 7.98 -1.86 -10.49
CA ALA A 23 9.36 -2.28 -10.59
C ALA A 23 9.90 -2.85 -9.27
N HIS A 24 9.38 -2.41 -8.12
CA HIS A 24 10.03 -2.67 -6.82
C HIS A 24 9.14 -3.31 -5.76
N GLU A 25 7.83 -3.49 -5.96
CA GLU A 25 6.93 -3.95 -4.90
C GLU A 25 7.28 -5.32 -4.35
N ARG A 26 7.73 -6.26 -5.19
CA ARG A 26 8.18 -7.58 -4.75
C ARG A 26 9.39 -7.50 -3.83
N ASP A 27 10.40 -6.72 -4.23
CA ASP A 27 11.62 -6.54 -3.44
C ASP A 27 11.35 -5.79 -2.13
N LEU A 28 10.46 -4.79 -2.16
CA LEU A 28 10.07 -4.02 -0.98
C LEU A 28 9.29 -4.89 0.02
N VAL A 29 8.39 -5.77 -0.46
CA VAL A 29 7.69 -6.73 0.39
C VAL A 29 8.67 -7.75 0.98
N ALA A 30 9.62 -8.26 0.20
CA ALA A 30 10.65 -9.17 0.69
C ALA A 30 11.52 -8.52 1.78
N ARG A 31 11.99 -7.28 1.58
CA ARG A 31 12.76 -6.54 2.59
C ARG A 31 11.96 -6.28 3.87
N TYR A 32 10.67 -5.96 3.73
CA TYR A 32 9.79 -5.79 4.88
C TYR A 32 9.63 -7.10 5.66
N HIS A 33 9.43 -8.22 4.95
CA HIS A 33 9.36 -9.55 5.53
C HIS A 33 10.65 -9.95 6.26
N GLU A 34 11.81 -9.74 5.65
CA GLU A 34 13.12 -9.96 6.27
C GLU A 34 13.28 -9.16 7.57
N ALA A 35 12.86 -7.89 7.58
CA ALA A 35 12.87 -7.06 8.77
C ALA A 35 11.95 -7.61 9.87
N LEU A 36 10.75 -8.08 9.53
CA LEU A 36 9.84 -8.72 10.50
C LEU A 36 10.48 -9.96 11.14
N LEU A 37 11.10 -10.83 10.34
CA LEU A 37 11.82 -11.99 10.85
C LEU A 37 12.99 -11.59 11.76
N GLY A 38 13.74 -10.55 11.39
CA GLY A 38 14.81 -9.97 12.21
C GLY A 38 14.34 -9.43 13.56
N HIS A 39 13.07 -9.01 13.65
CA HIS A 39 12.42 -8.59 14.89
C HIS A 39 11.75 -9.74 15.67
N GLY A 40 11.92 -10.99 15.24
CA GLY A 40 11.44 -12.17 15.96
C GLY A 40 10.02 -12.62 15.61
N VAL A 41 9.43 -12.08 14.53
CA VAL A 41 8.20 -12.63 13.96
C VAL A 41 8.50 -14.02 13.41
N ARG A 42 7.64 -15.00 13.72
CA ARG A 42 7.75 -16.40 13.28
C ARG A 42 6.46 -16.85 12.62
N ASP A 43 6.50 -17.97 11.92
CA ASP A 43 5.35 -18.58 11.26
C ASP A 43 4.63 -17.65 10.27
N TYR A 44 5.38 -16.72 9.67
CA TYR A 44 4.91 -15.75 8.70
C TYR A 44 5.72 -15.90 7.40
N PRO A 45 5.28 -16.73 6.43
CA PRO A 45 6.00 -16.94 5.18
C PRO A 45 5.87 -15.73 4.25
N LEU A 46 6.83 -15.56 3.33
CA LEU A 46 6.86 -14.44 2.38
C LEU A 46 5.61 -14.39 1.50
N ASP A 47 5.10 -15.55 1.06
CA ASP A 47 3.89 -15.61 0.23
C ASP A 47 2.67 -15.06 0.96
N LEU A 48 2.54 -15.35 2.27
CA LEU A 48 1.48 -14.77 3.09
C LEU A 48 1.67 -13.25 3.24
N CYS A 49 2.91 -12.77 3.38
CA CYS A 49 3.19 -11.34 3.43
C CYS A 49 2.81 -10.62 2.13
N TRP A 50 3.05 -11.27 0.99
CA TRP A 50 2.63 -10.79 -0.31
C TRP A 50 1.10 -10.74 -0.48
N ASP A 51 0.41 -11.79 -0.03
CA ASP A 51 -1.05 -11.83 -0.09
C ASP A 51 -1.69 -10.83 0.86
N ASP A 52 -1.15 -10.66 2.07
CA ASP A 52 -1.58 -9.61 3.00
C ASP A 52 -1.40 -8.20 2.41
N TYR A 53 -0.28 -7.97 1.72
CA TYR A 53 -0.03 -6.72 1.00
C TYR A 53 -1.12 -6.45 -0.04
N ARG A 54 -1.39 -7.43 -0.91
CA ARG A 54 -2.43 -7.31 -1.95
C ARG A 54 -3.82 -7.12 -1.34
N PHE A 55 -4.14 -7.90 -0.32
CA PHE A 55 -5.43 -7.86 0.36
C PHE A 55 -5.70 -6.51 1.03
N ALA A 56 -4.67 -5.82 1.50
CA ALA A 56 -4.80 -4.52 2.16
C ALA A 56 -4.85 -3.32 1.19
N LEU A 57 -4.56 -3.48 -0.11
CA LEU A 57 -4.61 -2.38 -1.09
C LEU A 57 -5.96 -1.62 -1.13
N PRO A 58 -7.14 -2.27 -1.04
CA PRO A 58 -8.43 -1.57 -1.03
C PRO A 58 -8.62 -0.61 0.15
N GLN A 59 -7.82 -0.73 1.21
CA GLN A 59 -7.84 0.21 2.34
C GLN A 59 -7.31 1.60 1.95
N ALA A 60 -6.42 1.70 0.96
CA ALA A 60 -5.78 2.97 0.63
C ALA A 60 -6.77 4.05 0.16
N PRO A 61 -7.69 3.78 -0.80
CA PRO A 61 -8.72 4.76 -1.17
C PRO A 61 -9.62 5.17 0.00
N LEU A 62 -9.96 4.25 0.91
CA LEU A 62 -10.77 4.56 2.10
C LEU A 62 -10.09 5.60 3.00
N ILE A 63 -8.79 5.42 3.29
CA ILE A 63 -8.02 6.38 4.09
C ILE A 63 -7.87 7.72 3.36
N ILE A 64 -7.63 7.69 2.04
CA ILE A 64 -7.53 8.91 1.23
C ILE A 64 -8.83 9.71 1.29
N VAL A 65 -9.99 9.07 1.14
CA VAL A 65 -11.30 9.73 1.26
C VAL A 65 -11.49 10.34 2.63
N LEU A 66 -11.13 9.61 3.70
CA LEU A 66 -11.20 10.14 5.06
C LEU A 66 -10.29 11.36 5.24
N GLY A 67 -9.04 11.28 4.76
CA GLY A 67 -8.09 12.38 4.81
C GLY A 67 -8.57 13.62 4.04
N CYS A 68 -9.20 13.41 2.88
CA CYS A 68 -9.77 14.47 2.08
C CYS A 68 -11.00 15.11 2.75
N ALA A 69 -11.86 14.31 3.40
CA ALA A 69 -13.10 14.80 4.01
C ALA A 69 -12.86 15.59 5.31
N TYR A 70 -11.83 15.22 6.08
CA TYR A 70 -11.52 15.84 7.37
C TYR A 70 -10.29 16.76 7.34
N GLY A 71 -9.54 16.77 6.24
CA GLY A 71 -8.41 17.67 6.03
C GLY A 71 -8.85 19.12 5.81
N THR A 72 -7.98 20.07 6.11
CA THR A 72 -8.22 21.48 5.75
C THR A 72 -8.10 21.63 4.22
N PRO A 73 -9.16 22.11 3.54
CA PRO A 73 -9.12 22.27 2.08
C PRO A 73 -8.03 23.26 1.67
N THR A 74 -7.14 22.80 0.79
CA THR A 74 -6.09 23.63 0.18
C THR A 74 -5.79 23.08 -1.21
N GLU A 75 -5.44 23.95 -2.15
CA GLU A 75 -5.10 23.53 -3.53
C GLU A 75 -3.98 22.47 -3.55
N ARG A 76 -2.95 22.65 -2.72
CA ARG A 76 -1.86 21.68 -2.55
C ARG A 76 -2.35 20.36 -1.96
N GLY A 77 -3.23 20.39 -0.97
CA GLY A 77 -3.78 19.20 -0.34
C GLY A 77 -4.67 18.41 -1.28
N ASP A 78 -5.52 19.09 -2.05
CA ASP A 78 -6.40 18.48 -3.04
C ASP A 78 -5.59 17.78 -4.15
N ALA A 79 -4.55 18.45 -4.64
CA ALA A 79 -3.62 17.86 -5.61
C ALA A 79 -2.91 16.62 -5.05
N MET A 80 -2.52 16.65 -3.78
CA MET A 80 -1.91 15.50 -3.08
C MET A 80 -2.89 14.32 -3.00
N PHE A 81 -4.11 14.53 -2.52
CA PHE A 81 -5.10 13.46 -2.40
C PHE A 81 -5.50 12.87 -3.75
N LEU A 82 -5.64 13.71 -4.78
CA LEU A 82 -5.90 13.23 -6.15
C LEU A 82 -4.76 12.34 -6.67
N ALA A 83 -3.51 12.76 -6.47
CA ALA A 83 -2.35 11.96 -6.86
C ALA A 83 -2.29 10.62 -6.10
N MET A 84 -2.55 10.63 -4.80
CA MET A 84 -2.61 9.41 -3.97
C MET A 84 -3.74 8.49 -4.45
N ALA A 85 -4.93 9.01 -4.72
CA ALA A 85 -6.07 8.24 -5.21
C ALA A 85 -5.76 7.59 -6.58
N ALA A 86 -5.17 8.35 -7.50
CA ALA A 86 -4.81 7.84 -8.82
C ALA A 86 -3.81 6.68 -8.73
N ARG A 87 -2.79 6.79 -7.86
CA ARG A 87 -1.79 5.74 -7.61
C ARG A 87 -2.41 4.51 -6.96
N ALA A 88 -3.24 4.70 -5.93
CA ALA A 88 -3.91 3.61 -5.22
C ALA A 88 -4.84 2.82 -6.16
N CYS A 89 -5.63 3.50 -6.99
CA CYS A 89 -6.48 2.84 -7.99
C CYS A 89 -5.66 2.10 -9.05
N ALA A 90 -4.49 2.62 -9.45
CA ALA A 90 -3.59 1.91 -10.34
C ALA A 90 -3.06 0.62 -9.68
N ALA A 91 -2.66 0.67 -8.42
CA ALA A 91 -2.22 -0.51 -7.67
C ALA A 91 -3.33 -1.57 -7.60
N ILE A 92 -4.55 -1.18 -7.25
CA ILE A 92 -5.69 -2.12 -7.18
C ILE A 92 -5.95 -2.77 -8.54
N ARG A 93 -5.96 -2.01 -9.65
CA ARG A 93 -6.18 -2.56 -10.99
C ARG A 93 -5.11 -3.55 -11.41
N ASP A 94 -3.84 -3.24 -11.13
CA ASP A 94 -2.73 -4.13 -11.48
C ASP A 94 -2.83 -5.49 -10.76
N HIS A 95 -3.39 -5.51 -9.54
CA HIS A 95 -3.56 -6.72 -8.73
C HIS A 95 -4.93 -7.41 -8.90
N ALA A 96 -5.91 -6.73 -9.49
CA ALA A 96 -7.23 -7.29 -9.83
C ALA A 96 -7.24 -8.01 -11.19
N ALA A 97 -6.34 -7.66 -12.11
CA ALA A 97 -6.26 -8.26 -13.45
C ALA A 97 -5.55 -9.64 -13.51
N GLY A 98 -5.13 -10.18 -12.35
CA GLY A 98 -4.40 -11.45 -12.25
C GLY A 98 -4.99 -12.42 -11.22
N ALA A 99 -6.32 -12.38 -11.01
CA ALA A 99 -7.06 -13.38 -10.25
C ALA A 99 -7.63 -14.47 -11.18
#